data_AF-A0A6V7Q529-F1
#
_entry.id   AF-A0A6V7Q529-F1
#
_cell.length_a   1.000
_cell.length_b   1.000
_cell.length_c   1.000
_cell.angle_alpha   90.00
_cell.angle_beta   90.00
_cell.angle_gamma   90.00
#
_symmetry.space_group_name_H-M   'P 1'
#
loop_
_entity.id
_entity.type
_entity.pdbx_description
1 polymer ?
#
loop_
_entity_poly.entity_id
_entity_poly.type
_entity_poly.pdbx_seq_one_letter_code
_entity_poly.pdbx_strand_id
1 'polypeptide(L)'
;MYTTVTFPGICIAWGLIVMAMIYTVGHISGAHFNPAVTITFTALRTFPVKEAPLYIVAQLVGATFGSGVLYLLLNPKPEQFYGTTPVGSDIQSFVLEIIISFLLMFVISGASADTRAIGELGGLAVGATILIACLAAGPISGASMNPARSIGPAIVMHNYKALWAYIFGPVIGMLAGGFTYKLIKFTDKPSQDLIAEAVGTFFIMFIGCGSIVGNMMHSTVTFPGICTAWGLVVTAMVYAVAHISGAHFNPAVTITFTALGKFPLKEAPLYILSQLVGAIFGSGVLYLLLNPKPEQFYGTIPVGSVIQSFVLEIIISFLLMFVISGAFADTRAIGELGGIAIGATILLSCLTAGPISGASMNPARSIGPAIIMHNYKALWAYIFGPVIGMLAGGFTYKLIKFSDNPSQDVTKNSTFLKNI
;
A
#
# COMPACT_ATOMS: atom_id res chain seq x y z
N MET A 1 -20.46 -5.60 28.02
CA MET A 1 -20.28 -6.67 27.01
C MET A 1 -19.26 -6.16 25.99
N TYR A 2 -17.96 -6.26 26.30
CA TYR A 2 -16.87 -5.75 25.45
C TYR A 2 -16.18 -6.90 24.70
N THR A 3 -16.97 -7.76 24.06
CA THR A 3 -16.54 -9.11 23.65
C THR A 3 -16.47 -9.32 22.15
N THR A 4 -15.84 -8.43 21.40
CA THR A 4 -15.37 -8.81 20.05
C THR A 4 -14.23 -7.92 19.59
N VAL A 5 -13.02 -8.48 19.50
CA VAL A 5 -11.97 -7.92 18.64
C VAL A 5 -12.48 -8.04 17.21
N THR A 6 -12.69 -6.91 16.54
CA THR A 6 -13.16 -6.90 15.15
C THR A 6 -12.05 -7.34 14.21
N PHE A 7 -12.40 -7.82 13.02
CA PHE A 7 -11.41 -8.20 12.02
C PHE A 7 -10.40 -7.06 11.68
N PRO A 8 -10.84 -5.79 11.52
CA PRO A 8 -9.90 -4.67 11.44
C PRO A 8 -9.01 -4.52 12.66
N GLY A 9 -9.54 -4.75 13.86
CA GLY A 9 -8.76 -4.77 15.10
C GLY A 9 -7.65 -5.83 15.08
N ILE A 10 -7.93 -7.03 14.54
CA ILE A 10 -6.93 -8.08 14.34
C ILE A 10 -5.84 -7.61 13.36
N CYS A 11 -6.23 -7.02 12.22
CA CYS A 11 -5.26 -6.53 11.23
C CYS A 11 -4.39 -5.39 11.78
N ILE A 12 -4.98 -4.48 12.57
CA ILE A 12 -4.25 -3.41 13.27
C ILE A 12 -3.23 -4.01 14.25
N ALA A 13 -3.65 -4.98 15.06
CA ALA A 13 -2.75 -5.62 16.03
C ALA A 13 -1.54 -6.26 15.35
N TRP A 14 -1.74 -6.96 14.22
CA TRP A 14 -0.65 -7.56 13.44
C TRP A 14 0.31 -6.53 12.85
N GLY A 15 -0.21 -5.46 12.25
CA GLY A 15 0.65 -4.41 11.69
C GLY A 15 1.45 -3.66 12.77
N LEU A 16 0.79 -3.30 13.87
CA LEU A 16 1.42 -2.55 14.96
C LEU A 16 2.46 -3.37 15.72
N ILE A 17 2.22 -4.65 16.01
CA ILE A 17 3.20 -5.46 16.74
C ILE A 17 4.47 -5.66 15.91
N VAL A 18 4.35 -5.92 14.61
CA VAL A 18 5.53 -6.06 13.75
C VAL A 18 6.29 -4.75 13.64
N MET A 19 5.59 -3.62 13.46
CA MET A 19 6.21 -2.29 13.49
C MET A 19 6.98 -2.05 14.79
N ALA A 20 6.35 -2.32 15.95
CA ALA A 20 6.98 -2.13 17.25
C ALA A 20 8.22 -3.01 17.42
N MET A 21 8.16 -4.27 16.97
CA MET A 21 9.29 -5.19 17.04
C MET A 21 10.43 -4.78 16.11
N ILE A 22 10.13 -4.25 14.91
CA ILE A 22 11.16 -3.70 14.00
C ILE A 22 11.89 -2.54 14.68
N TYR A 23 11.18 -1.59 15.29
CA TYR A 23 11.83 -0.49 15.99
C TYR A 23 12.60 -0.92 17.24
N THR A 24 12.13 -1.98 17.91
CA THR A 24 12.76 -2.45 19.14
C THR A 24 14.06 -3.22 18.88
N VAL A 25 14.09 -4.15 17.93
CA VAL A 25 15.25 -5.05 17.73
C VAL A 25 15.78 -5.09 16.30
N GLY A 26 15.26 -4.25 15.39
CA GLY A 26 15.73 -4.15 14.01
C GLY A 26 17.20 -3.72 13.91
N HIS A 27 17.63 -2.78 14.75
CA HIS A 27 19.04 -2.36 14.83
C HIS A 27 19.98 -3.47 15.34
N ILE A 28 19.45 -4.51 15.98
CA ILE A 28 20.24 -5.64 16.52
C ILE A 28 20.33 -6.78 15.50
N SER A 29 19.18 -7.17 14.93
CA SER A 29 19.04 -8.43 14.17
C SER A 29 18.66 -8.24 12.70
N GLY A 30 18.31 -7.03 12.28
CA GLY A 30 17.63 -6.76 11.01
C GLY A 30 16.12 -7.07 11.02
N ALA A 31 15.57 -7.59 12.13
CA ALA A 31 14.14 -7.81 12.34
C ALA A 31 13.43 -8.56 11.19
N HIS A 32 14.05 -9.60 10.62
CA HIS A 32 13.44 -10.36 9.52
C HIS A 32 12.10 -10.98 9.91
N PHE A 33 12.01 -11.56 11.11
CA PHE A 33 10.83 -12.23 11.71
C PHE A 33 10.03 -13.17 10.80
N ASN A 34 10.62 -13.58 9.68
CA ASN A 34 9.93 -14.25 8.60
C ASN A 34 10.95 -15.05 7.78
N PRO A 35 10.77 -16.40 7.68
CA PRO A 35 11.66 -17.22 6.90
C PRO A 35 11.76 -16.80 5.44
N ALA A 36 10.65 -16.35 4.83
CA ALA A 36 10.63 -15.91 3.45
C ALA A 36 11.41 -14.60 3.23
N VAL A 37 11.42 -13.68 4.20
CA VAL A 37 12.27 -12.46 4.16
C VAL A 37 13.75 -12.86 4.23
N THR A 38 14.10 -13.75 5.16
CA THR A 38 15.48 -14.24 5.35
C THR A 38 15.99 -14.94 4.08
N ILE A 39 15.18 -15.81 3.49
CA ILE A 39 15.47 -16.49 2.21
C ILE A 39 15.68 -15.46 1.11
N THR A 40 14.81 -14.45 1.02
CA THR A 40 14.89 -13.45 -0.05
C THR A 40 16.16 -12.59 0.06
N PHE A 41 16.50 -12.08 1.24
CA PHE A 41 17.74 -11.33 1.41
C PHE A 41 18.98 -12.18 1.15
N THR A 42 18.94 -13.47 1.52
CA THR A 42 20.01 -14.41 1.18
C THR A 42 20.14 -14.58 -0.34
N ALA A 43 19.02 -14.74 -1.06
CA ALA A 43 18.98 -14.87 -2.52
C ALA A 43 19.45 -13.58 -3.24
N LEU A 44 19.13 -12.41 -2.68
CA LEU A 44 19.58 -11.12 -3.17
C LEU A 44 21.05 -10.82 -2.85
N ARG A 45 21.70 -11.68 -2.05
CA ARG A 45 23.07 -11.55 -1.53
C ARG A 45 23.26 -10.35 -0.60
N THR A 46 22.22 -9.97 0.12
CA THR A 46 22.24 -8.92 1.15
C THR A 46 22.25 -9.49 2.58
N PHE A 47 22.18 -10.81 2.73
CA PHE A 47 22.30 -11.51 4.01
C PHE A 47 23.21 -12.76 3.89
N PRO A 48 24.04 -13.07 4.91
CA PRO A 48 24.97 -14.21 4.83
C PRO A 48 24.27 -15.57 4.75
N VAL A 49 24.61 -16.36 3.72
CA VAL A 49 24.02 -17.69 3.48
C VAL A 49 24.21 -18.64 4.67
N LYS A 50 25.34 -18.52 5.39
CA LYS A 50 25.66 -19.37 6.54
C LYS A 50 24.79 -19.08 7.77
N GLU A 51 24.27 -17.85 7.90
CA GLU A 51 23.45 -17.43 9.03
C GLU A 51 21.96 -17.67 8.80
N ALA A 52 21.54 -17.77 7.54
CA ALA A 52 20.13 -17.93 7.16
C ALA A 52 19.43 -19.11 7.84
N PRO A 53 20.03 -20.33 7.94
CA PRO A 53 19.38 -21.44 8.62
C PRO A 53 19.10 -21.16 10.11
N LEU A 54 20.04 -20.51 10.81
CA LEU A 54 19.88 -20.17 12.23
C LEU A 54 18.75 -19.15 12.45
N TYR A 55 18.66 -18.15 11.58
CA TYR A 55 17.57 -17.17 11.59
C TYR A 55 16.21 -17.83 11.38
N ILE A 56 16.10 -18.72 10.39
CA ILE A 56 14.85 -19.44 10.08
C ILE A 56 14.43 -20.31 11.28
N VAL A 57 15.37 -21.05 11.87
CA VAL A 57 15.09 -21.88 13.06
C VAL A 57 14.63 -21.01 14.24
N ALA A 58 15.31 -19.89 14.51
CA ALA A 58 14.92 -18.98 15.59
C ALA A 58 13.49 -18.43 15.41
N GLN A 59 13.12 -18.08 14.18
CA GLN A 59 11.78 -17.57 13.85
C GLN A 59 10.71 -18.65 14.02
N LEU A 60 10.97 -19.89 13.59
CA LEU A 60 10.05 -21.02 13.77
C LEU A 60 9.88 -21.37 15.25
N VAL A 61 10.98 -21.46 16.01
CA VAL A 61 10.95 -21.71 17.46
C VAL A 61 10.17 -20.63 18.19
N GLY A 62 10.43 -19.36 17.88
CA GLY A 62 9.71 -18.23 18.48
C GLY A 62 8.21 -18.27 18.19
N ALA A 63 7.82 -18.57 16.94
CA ALA A 63 6.40 -18.69 16.57
C ALA A 63 5.70 -19.88 17.26
N THR A 64 6.34 -21.05 17.31
CA THR A 64 5.81 -22.22 18.02
C THR A 64 5.72 -21.97 19.52
N PHE A 65 6.71 -21.33 20.12
CA PHE A 65 6.69 -20.99 21.55
C PHE A 65 5.57 -20.00 21.88
N GLY A 66 5.44 -18.90 21.13
CA GLY A 66 4.36 -17.93 21.32
C GLY A 66 2.97 -18.56 21.16
N SER A 67 2.83 -19.46 20.17
CA SER A 67 1.62 -20.26 19.99
C SER A 67 1.35 -21.19 21.17
N GLY A 68 2.36 -21.88 21.71
CA GLY A 68 2.23 -22.76 22.88
C GLY A 68 1.78 -22.00 24.12
N VAL A 69 2.34 -20.80 24.35
CA VAL A 69 1.91 -19.91 25.44
C VAL A 69 0.43 -19.54 25.28
N LEU A 70 -0.01 -19.17 24.08
CA LEU A 70 -1.44 -18.88 23.82
C LEU A 70 -2.33 -20.10 24.06
N TYR A 71 -1.90 -21.29 23.65
CA TYR A 71 -2.65 -22.53 23.88
C TYR A 71 -2.85 -22.78 25.38
N LEU A 72 -1.80 -22.62 26.19
CA LEU A 72 -1.87 -22.81 27.65
C LEU A 72 -2.71 -21.73 28.34
N LEU A 73 -2.59 -20.47 27.90
CA LEU A 73 -3.30 -19.35 28.52
C LEU A 73 -4.79 -19.32 28.19
N LEU A 74 -5.14 -19.63 26.94
CA LEU A 74 -6.50 -19.47 26.43
C LEU A 74 -7.29 -20.78 26.43
N ASN A 75 -6.61 -21.93 26.54
CA ASN A 75 -7.20 -23.27 26.52
C ASN A 75 -8.27 -23.41 25.42
N PRO A 76 -7.90 -23.21 24.14
CA PRO A 76 -8.85 -23.12 23.04
C PRO A 76 -9.61 -24.44 22.89
N LYS A 77 -10.89 -24.34 22.51
CA LYS A 77 -11.69 -25.52 22.18
C LYS A 77 -11.18 -26.16 20.88
N PRO A 78 -11.42 -27.46 20.63
CA PRO A 78 -10.95 -28.16 19.43
C PRO A 78 -11.36 -27.49 18.10
N GLU A 79 -12.51 -26.83 18.06
CA GLU A 79 -13.02 -26.09 16.91
C GLU A 79 -12.34 -24.72 16.68
N GLN A 80 -11.56 -24.24 17.65
CA GLN A 80 -10.89 -22.93 17.60
C GLN A 80 -9.46 -23.08 17.11
N PHE A 81 -9.21 -22.67 15.87
CA PHE A 81 -7.86 -22.59 15.31
C PHE A 81 -7.44 -21.11 15.17
N TYR A 82 -6.45 -20.67 15.96
CA TYR A 82 -5.87 -19.31 15.86
C TYR A 82 -4.71 -19.20 14.85
N GLY A 83 -4.39 -20.26 14.10
CA GLY A 83 -3.47 -20.22 12.98
C GLY A 83 -4.14 -19.73 11.68
N THR A 84 -3.45 -19.89 10.56
CA THR A 84 -3.98 -19.50 9.24
C THR A 84 -4.55 -20.68 8.49
N THR A 85 -5.80 -20.57 8.03
CA THR A 85 -6.43 -21.52 7.10
C THR A 85 -7.15 -20.77 5.98
N PRO A 86 -7.25 -21.37 4.78
CA PRO A 86 -8.03 -20.81 3.69
C PRO A 86 -9.49 -20.62 4.10
N VAL A 87 -10.04 -19.43 3.85
CA VAL A 87 -11.48 -19.19 3.87
C VAL A 87 -12.07 -19.52 2.50
N GLY A 88 -11.36 -19.12 1.43
CA GLY A 88 -11.61 -19.52 0.05
C GLY A 88 -10.94 -20.84 -0.32
N SER A 89 -10.68 -21.06 -1.61
CA SER A 89 -9.97 -22.26 -2.07
C SER A 89 -8.47 -22.20 -1.72
N ASP A 90 -7.85 -23.37 -1.59
CA ASP A 90 -6.41 -23.48 -1.32
C ASP A 90 -5.58 -22.76 -2.41
N ILE A 91 -5.98 -22.88 -3.68
CA ILE A 91 -5.31 -22.21 -4.82
C ILE A 91 -5.51 -20.70 -4.75
N GLN A 92 -6.73 -20.24 -4.49
CA GLN A 92 -7.02 -18.81 -4.35
C GLN A 92 -6.20 -18.20 -3.20
N SER A 93 -6.11 -18.91 -2.08
CA SER A 93 -5.29 -18.49 -0.93
C SER A 93 -3.81 -18.49 -1.27
N PHE A 94 -3.31 -19.52 -1.96
CA PHE A 94 -1.93 -19.59 -2.41
C PHE A 94 -1.55 -18.40 -3.33
N VAL A 95 -2.39 -18.08 -4.31
CA VAL A 95 -2.12 -16.95 -5.21
C VAL A 95 -2.20 -15.62 -4.46
N LEU A 96 -3.17 -15.45 -3.55
CA LEU A 96 -3.22 -14.27 -2.70
C LEU A 96 -1.98 -14.12 -1.85
N GLU A 97 -1.52 -15.19 -1.19
CA GLU A 97 -0.30 -15.21 -0.37
C GLU A 97 0.94 -14.82 -1.19
N ILE A 98 1.05 -15.23 -2.46
CA ILE A 98 2.11 -14.76 -3.36
C ILE A 98 2.02 -13.23 -3.54
N ILE A 99 0.85 -12.70 -3.86
CA ILE A 99 0.66 -11.28 -4.20
C ILE A 99 0.92 -10.38 -2.99
N ILE A 100 0.36 -10.70 -1.82
CA ILE A 100 0.55 -9.88 -0.62
C ILE A 100 1.97 -10.00 -0.04
N SER A 101 2.62 -11.15 -0.22
CA SER A 101 4.03 -11.31 0.18
C SER A 101 4.99 -10.62 -0.77
N PHE A 102 4.65 -10.56 -2.07
CA PHE A 102 5.33 -9.67 -3.01
C PHE A 102 5.26 -8.24 -2.53
N LEU A 103 4.06 -7.74 -2.21
CA LEU A 103 3.88 -6.38 -1.73
C LEU A 103 4.74 -6.11 -0.49
N LEU A 104 4.68 -7.00 0.50
CA LEU A 104 5.44 -6.88 1.73
C LEU A 104 6.95 -6.78 1.45
N MET A 105 7.50 -7.69 0.64
CA MET A 105 8.93 -7.67 0.34
C MET A 105 9.35 -6.49 -0.55
N PHE A 106 8.47 -6.06 -1.46
CA PHE A 106 8.71 -4.88 -2.29
C PHE A 106 8.80 -3.61 -1.41
N VAL A 107 7.89 -3.46 -0.44
CA VAL A 107 7.94 -2.36 0.53
C VAL A 107 9.15 -2.47 1.45
N ILE A 108 9.49 -3.65 1.98
CA ILE A 108 10.72 -3.85 2.77
C ILE A 108 11.96 -3.42 1.97
N SER A 109 12.03 -3.81 0.70
CA SER A 109 13.17 -3.50 -0.18
C SER A 109 13.31 -1.99 -0.40
N GLY A 110 12.19 -1.28 -0.60
CA GLY A 110 12.23 0.14 -0.92
C GLY A 110 12.19 1.11 0.25
N ALA A 111 11.52 0.75 1.34
CA ALA A 111 11.35 1.60 2.51
C ALA A 111 12.38 1.33 3.61
N SER A 112 13.13 0.21 3.55
CA SER A 112 14.08 -0.15 4.60
C SER A 112 15.44 -0.62 4.10
N ALA A 113 15.50 -1.37 2.99
CA ALA A 113 16.78 -1.94 2.51
C ALA A 113 17.53 -1.05 1.51
N ASP A 114 16.85 -0.14 0.80
CA ASP A 114 17.51 0.78 -0.12
C ASP A 114 18.20 1.91 0.66
N THR A 115 19.43 2.25 0.28
CA THR A 115 20.18 3.39 0.83
C THR A 115 19.52 4.74 0.59
N ARG A 116 18.57 4.82 -0.36
CA ARG A 116 17.76 6.00 -0.65
C ARG A 116 16.46 6.06 0.16
N ALA A 117 16.17 5.02 0.94
CA ALA A 117 14.95 4.93 1.74
C ALA A 117 14.98 5.89 2.93
N ILE A 118 13.79 6.25 3.41
CA ILE A 118 13.60 7.03 4.63
C ILE A 118 13.75 6.07 5.83
N GLY A 119 15.00 5.77 6.19
CA GLY A 119 15.36 4.63 7.05
C GLY A 119 14.60 4.53 8.39
N GLU A 120 14.32 5.67 9.04
CA GLU A 120 13.59 5.68 10.33
C GLU A 120 12.12 5.31 10.21
N LEU A 121 11.50 5.46 9.04
CA LEU A 121 10.08 5.16 8.81
C LEU A 121 9.84 3.80 8.15
N GLY A 122 10.91 3.04 7.91
CA GLY A 122 10.84 1.71 7.33
C GLY A 122 9.93 0.76 8.11
N GLY A 123 10.05 0.76 9.45
CA GLY A 123 9.20 -0.07 10.33
C GLY A 123 7.71 0.26 10.20
N LEU A 124 7.37 1.53 10.06
CA LEU A 124 6.00 1.99 9.83
C LEU A 124 5.47 1.51 8.48
N ALA A 125 6.26 1.65 7.40
CA ALA A 125 5.86 1.19 6.07
C ALA A 125 5.60 -0.32 6.06
N VAL A 126 6.45 -1.11 6.71
CA VAL A 126 6.30 -2.56 6.82
C VAL A 126 5.05 -2.94 7.65
N GLY A 127 4.85 -2.31 8.81
CA GLY A 127 3.67 -2.56 9.63
C GLY A 127 2.36 -2.16 8.95
N ALA A 128 2.32 -1.00 8.29
CA ALA A 128 1.19 -0.55 7.49
C ALA A 128 0.88 -1.55 6.36
N THR A 129 1.92 -2.09 5.70
CA THR A 129 1.77 -3.08 4.63
C THR A 129 1.13 -4.38 5.11
N ILE A 130 1.53 -4.87 6.29
CA ILE A 130 0.94 -6.07 6.89
C ILE A 130 -0.54 -5.84 7.23
N LEU A 131 -0.86 -4.68 7.82
CA LEU A 131 -2.22 -4.30 8.17
C LEU A 131 -3.12 -4.28 6.93
N ILE A 132 -2.72 -3.58 5.85
CA ILE A 132 -3.54 -3.46 4.64
C ILE A 132 -3.66 -4.77 3.87
N ALA A 133 -2.60 -5.58 3.83
CA ALA A 133 -2.64 -6.90 3.23
C ALA A 133 -3.62 -7.81 3.98
N CYS A 134 -3.65 -7.71 5.32
CA CYS A 134 -4.65 -8.37 6.14
C CYS A 134 -6.06 -7.90 5.82
N LEU A 135 -6.31 -6.60 5.71
CA LEU A 135 -7.66 -6.07 5.38
C LEU A 135 -8.16 -6.54 4.01
N ALA A 136 -7.28 -6.61 3.00
CA ALA A 136 -7.66 -6.99 1.64
C ALA A 136 -7.75 -8.50 1.43
N ALA A 137 -6.74 -9.26 1.88
CA ALA A 137 -6.63 -10.69 1.59
C ALA A 137 -7.06 -11.59 2.74
N GLY A 138 -7.18 -11.07 3.97
CA GLY A 138 -7.52 -11.86 5.16
C GLY A 138 -8.90 -12.52 5.10
N PRO A 139 -9.96 -11.91 4.55
CA PRO A 139 -11.27 -12.55 4.41
C PRO A 139 -11.27 -13.79 3.48
N ILE A 140 -10.20 -13.98 2.69
CA ILE A 140 -10.11 -15.05 1.70
C ILE A 140 -8.99 -16.04 2.05
N SER A 141 -7.79 -15.54 2.33
CA SER A 141 -6.57 -16.33 2.57
C SER A 141 -6.16 -16.39 4.04
N GLY A 142 -6.67 -15.52 4.92
CA GLY A 142 -6.14 -15.33 6.27
C GLY A 142 -4.82 -14.54 6.35
N ALA A 143 -4.29 -14.08 5.20
CA ALA A 143 -3.20 -13.13 5.02
C ALA A 143 -1.99 -13.40 5.93
N SER A 144 -1.31 -14.52 5.70
CA SER A 144 -0.16 -14.93 6.50
C SER A 144 1.10 -14.15 6.19
N MET A 145 1.49 -14.13 4.92
CA MET A 145 2.74 -13.57 4.42
C MET A 145 4.01 -14.15 5.08
N ASN A 146 3.89 -15.14 5.98
CA ASN A 146 4.98 -15.56 6.84
C ASN A 146 4.86 -17.06 7.17
N PRO A 147 5.79 -17.90 6.67
CA PRO A 147 5.77 -19.33 6.98
C PRO A 147 5.83 -19.61 8.49
N ALA A 148 6.57 -18.82 9.28
CA ALA A 148 6.63 -19.02 10.74
C ALA A 148 5.28 -18.73 11.42
N ARG A 149 4.56 -17.70 10.95
CA ARG A 149 3.20 -17.38 11.45
C ARG A 149 2.22 -18.54 11.24
N SER A 150 2.38 -19.32 10.17
CA SER A 150 1.49 -20.45 9.87
C SER A 150 1.97 -21.77 10.48
N ILE A 151 3.28 -22.05 10.46
CA ILE A 151 3.86 -23.30 10.96
C ILE A 151 3.72 -23.40 12.49
N GLY A 152 4.00 -22.33 13.24
CA GLY A 152 3.97 -22.37 14.71
C GLY A 152 2.63 -22.85 15.27
N PRO A 153 1.51 -22.15 14.98
CA PRO A 153 0.16 -22.57 15.34
C PRO A 153 -0.26 -23.94 14.79
N ALA A 154 0.18 -24.30 13.58
CA ALA A 154 -0.13 -25.59 12.98
C ALA A 154 0.47 -26.76 13.78
N ILE A 155 1.72 -26.60 14.27
CA ILE A 155 2.40 -27.59 15.10
C ILE A 155 1.68 -27.73 16.45
N VAL A 156 1.41 -26.61 17.13
CA VAL A 156 0.84 -26.62 18.49
C VAL A 156 -0.59 -27.17 18.52
N MET A 157 -1.40 -26.85 17.51
CA MET A 157 -2.80 -27.28 17.45
C MET A 157 -3.04 -28.47 16.51
N HIS A 158 -1.97 -29.11 16.02
CA HIS A 158 -2.04 -30.29 15.14
C HIS A 158 -2.96 -30.13 13.91
N ASN A 159 -3.00 -28.93 13.33
CA ASN A 159 -3.80 -28.64 12.14
C ASN A 159 -2.93 -28.11 11.01
N TYR A 160 -2.76 -28.92 9.97
CA TYR A 160 -1.88 -28.66 8.83
C TYR A 160 -2.64 -28.34 7.54
N LYS A 161 -3.94 -28.05 7.63
CA LYS A 161 -4.79 -27.80 6.45
C LYS A 161 -4.20 -26.69 5.58
N ALA A 162 -3.93 -27.03 4.32
CA ALA A 162 -3.37 -26.12 3.31
C ALA A 162 -2.06 -25.41 3.72
N LEU A 163 -1.30 -25.94 4.70
CA LEU A 163 -0.08 -25.29 5.21
C LEU A 163 0.95 -25.03 4.10
N TRP A 164 0.99 -25.89 3.08
CA TRP A 164 1.85 -25.74 1.91
C TRP A 164 1.69 -24.37 1.24
N ALA A 165 0.47 -23.84 1.15
CA ALA A 165 0.17 -22.56 0.51
C ALA A 165 0.84 -21.39 1.25
N TYR A 166 0.86 -21.47 2.58
CA TYR A 166 1.47 -20.47 3.47
C TYR A 166 2.98 -20.64 3.65
N ILE A 167 3.57 -21.70 3.12
CA ILE A 167 5.02 -21.88 3.04
C ILE A 167 5.51 -21.40 1.68
N PHE A 168 4.99 -21.98 0.61
CA PHE A 168 5.46 -21.69 -0.75
C PHE A 168 5.00 -20.33 -1.26
N GLY A 169 3.77 -19.92 -0.94
CA GLY A 169 3.20 -18.66 -1.39
C GLY A 169 4.05 -17.47 -0.95
N PRO A 170 4.34 -17.33 0.36
CA PRO A 170 5.21 -16.27 0.84
C PRO A 170 6.63 -16.31 0.28
N VAL A 171 7.26 -17.48 0.17
CA VAL A 171 8.62 -17.58 -0.38
C VAL A 171 8.68 -17.11 -1.83
N ILE A 172 7.74 -17.57 -2.67
CA ILE A 172 7.66 -17.17 -4.09
C ILE A 172 7.37 -15.68 -4.20
N GLY A 173 6.38 -15.19 -3.46
CA GLY A 173 5.98 -13.79 -3.46
C GLY A 173 7.13 -12.86 -3.06
N MET A 174 7.80 -13.17 -1.95
CA MET A 174 8.91 -12.34 -1.47
C MET A 174 10.10 -12.34 -2.41
N LEU A 175 10.49 -13.51 -2.94
CA LEU A 175 11.55 -13.57 -3.96
C LEU A 175 11.19 -12.68 -5.17
N ALA A 176 9.98 -12.82 -5.71
CA ALA A 176 9.52 -12.01 -6.83
C ALA A 176 9.51 -10.50 -6.49
N GLY A 177 9.05 -10.11 -5.31
CA GLY A 177 9.04 -8.72 -4.85
C GLY A 177 10.44 -8.12 -4.73
N GLY A 178 11.35 -8.84 -4.07
CA GLY A 178 12.74 -8.41 -3.88
C GLY A 178 13.52 -8.31 -5.20
N PHE A 179 13.37 -9.30 -6.09
CA PHE A 179 14.01 -9.25 -7.42
C PHE A 179 13.39 -8.18 -8.32
N THR A 180 12.08 -7.92 -8.23
CA THR A 180 11.45 -6.82 -8.98
C THR A 180 11.97 -5.47 -8.51
N TYR A 181 12.09 -5.25 -7.19
CA TYR A 181 12.67 -4.01 -6.67
C TYR A 181 14.13 -3.85 -7.11
N LYS A 182 14.91 -4.94 -7.08
CA LYS A 182 16.28 -4.96 -7.59
C LYS A 182 16.33 -4.61 -9.08
N LEU A 183 15.44 -5.16 -9.89
CA LEU A 183 15.33 -4.85 -11.32
C LEU A 183 15.10 -3.35 -11.53
N ILE A 184 14.12 -2.76 -10.83
CA ILE A 184 13.84 -1.32 -10.90
C ILE A 184 15.11 -0.51 -10.57
N LYS A 185 15.89 -0.91 -9.56
CA LYS A 185 17.11 -0.19 -9.19
C LYS A 185 18.20 -0.17 -10.28
N PHE A 186 18.23 -1.15 -11.18
CA PHE A 186 19.27 -1.31 -12.21
C PHE A 186 18.84 -0.95 -13.64
N THR A 187 17.59 -0.53 -13.82
CA THR A 187 17.04 -0.11 -15.12
C THR A 187 17.36 1.37 -15.43
N ASP A 188 17.19 1.86 -16.66
CA ASP A 188 17.34 3.28 -17.00
C ASP A 188 16.22 4.14 -16.41
N LYS A 189 16.53 5.39 -16.04
CA LYS A 189 15.66 6.25 -15.22
C LYS A 189 14.20 6.35 -15.71
N PRO A 190 13.90 6.63 -17.00
CA PRO A 190 12.51 6.67 -17.47
C PRO A 190 11.77 5.35 -17.25
N SER A 191 12.40 4.22 -17.58
CA SER A 191 11.81 2.90 -17.37
C SER A 191 11.66 2.56 -15.88
N GLN A 192 12.58 2.99 -15.01
CA GLN A 192 12.43 2.84 -13.55
C GLN A 192 11.14 3.50 -13.06
N ASP A 193 10.87 4.72 -13.52
CA ASP A 193 9.74 5.51 -13.05
C ASP A 193 8.42 4.92 -13.54
N LEU A 194 8.37 4.51 -14.81
CA LEU A 194 7.18 3.85 -15.38
C LEU A 194 6.85 2.54 -14.67
N ILE A 195 7.86 1.70 -14.37
CA ILE A 195 7.64 0.43 -13.65
C ILE A 195 7.18 0.71 -12.22
N ALA A 196 7.80 1.66 -11.52
CA ALA A 196 7.42 2.03 -10.16
C ALA A 196 5.98 2.57 -10.07
N GLU A 197 5.55 3.39 -11.03
CA GLU A 197 4.16 3.85 -11.12
C GLU A 197 3.18 2.73 -11.41
N ALA A 198 3.51 1.83 -12.35
CA ALA A 198 2.65 0.70 -12.67
C ALA A 198 2.49 -0.26 -11.48
N VAL A 199 3.59 -0.59 -10.79
CA VAL A 199 3.57 -1.46 -9.59
C VAL A 199 2.85 -0.78 -8.42
N GLY A 200 3.10 0.52 -8.21
CA GLY A 200 2.40 1.33 -7.21
C GLY A 200 0.89 1.36 -7.42
N THR A 201 0.45 1.74 -8.62
CA THR A 201 -0.97 1.78 -8.94
C THR A 201 -1.59 0.38 -8.94
N PHE A 202 -0.87 -0.67 -9.37
CA PHE A 202 -1.33 -2.06 -9.23
C PHE A 202 -1.71 -2.39 -7.80
N PHE A 203 -0.83 -2.14 -6.82
CA PHE A 203 -1.10 -2.48 -5.43
C PHE A 203 -2.13 -1.58 -4.77
N ILE A 204 -2.16 -0.29 -5.12
CA ILE A 204 -3.23 0.62 -4.67
C ILE A 204 -4.60 0.07 -5.09
N MET A 205 -4.73 -0.36 -6.35
CA MET A 205 -5.97 -0.94 -6.84
C MET A 205 -6.26 -2.31 -6.25
N PHE A 206 -5.27 -3.20 -6.21
CA PHE A 206 -5.43 -4.54 -5.67
C PHE A 206 -5.88 -4.53 -4.20
N ILE A 207 -5.24 -3.72 -3.35
CA ILE A 207 -5.55 -3.64 -1.92
C ILE A 207 -6.83 -2.83 -1.69
N GLY A 208 -6.94 -1.64 -2.30
CA GLY A 208 -8.09 -0.75 -2.12
C GLY A 208 -9.38 -1.41 -2.59
N CYS A 209 -9.44 -1.85 -3.85
CA CYS A 209 -10.61 -2.57 -4.38
C CYS A 209 -10.79 -3.95 -3.73
N GLY A 210 -9.70 -4.65 -3.39
CA GLY A 210 -9.74 -5.93 -2.69
C GLY A 210 -10.46 -5.84 -1.35
N SER A 211 -10.20 -4.78 -0.58
CA SER A 211 -10.91 -4.51 0.68
C SER A 211 -12.41 -4.28 0.49
N ILE A 212 -12.83 -3.64 -0.62
CA ILE A 212 -14.23 -3.38 -0.95
C ILE A 212 -14.95 -4.69 -1.29
N VAL A 213 -14.45 -5.43 -2.27
CA VAL A 213 -15.07 -6.68 -2.71
C VAL A 213 -15.03 -7.75 -1.62
N GLY A 214 -13.93 -7.84 -0.86
CA GLY A 214 -13.83 -8.73 0.30
C GLY A 214 -14.88 -8.41 1.36
N ASN A 215 -15.17 -7.13 1.60
CA ASN A 215 -16.27 -6.74 2.48
C ASN A 215 -17.65 -7.06 1.90
N MET A 216 -17.86 -6.89 0.59
CA MET A 216 -19.12 -7.25 -0.07
C MET A 216 -19.39 -8.76 -0.06
N MET A 217 -18.33 -9.59 -0.02
CA MET A 217 -18.43 -11.04 0.02
C MET A 217 -18.58 -11.59 1.44
N HIS A 218 -17.89 -11.00 2.43
CA HIS A 218 -17.75 -11.59 3.76
C HIS A 218 -18.19 -10.69 4.92
N SER A 219 -18.45 -9.40 4.67
CA SER A 219 -18.89 -8.42 5.68
C SER A 219 -17.96 -8.27 6.90
N THR A 220 -16.66 -8.54 6.74
CA THR A 220 -15.68 -8.52 7.84
C THR A 220 -14.82 -7.27 7.91
N VAL A 221 -14.53 -6.60 6.79
CA VAL A 221 -13.55 -5.49 6.72
C VAL A 221 -14.10 -4.19 7.30
N THR A 222 -15.41 -3.95 7.21
CA THR A 222 -16.11 -2.71 7.62
C THR A 222 -15.70 -1.46 6.80
N PHE A 223 -16.54 -0.44 6.82
CA PHE A 223 -16.27 0.81 6.09
C PHE A 223 -15.00 1.55 6.57
N PRO A 224 -14.75 1.72 7.89
CA PRO A 224 -13.48 2.28 8.36
C PRO A 224 -12.25 1.45 7.97
N GLY A 225 -12.38 0.12 7.92
CA GLY A 225 -11.31 -0.76 7.44
C GLY A 225 -10.99 -0.51 5.96
N ILE A 226 -12.01 -0.38 5.11
CA ILE A 226 -11.83 -0.02 3.68
C ILE A 226 -11.10 1.33 3.55
N CYS A 227 -11.53 2.35 4.30
CA CYS A 227 -10.89 3.68 4.27
C CYS A 227 -9.42 3.60 4.71
N THR A 228 -9.14 2.78 5.74
CA THR A 228 -7.79 2.52 6.23
C THR A 228 -6.93 1.84 5.18
N ALA A 229 -7.48 0.86 4.45
CA ALA A 229 -6.78 0.17 3.36
C ALA A 229 -6.34 1.15 2.26
N TRP A 230 -7.22 2.05 1.81
CA TRP A 230 -6.89 3.08 0.80
C TRP A 230 -5.81 4.05 1.25
N GLY A 231 -5.88 4.58 2.47
CA GLY A 231 -4.88 5.52 2.97
C GLY A 231 -3.51 4.90 3.21
N LEU A 232 -3.48 3.72 3.85
CA LEU A 232 -2.24 3.06 4.20
C LEU A 232 -1.55 2.40 3.00
N VAL A 233 -2.28 1.93 1.98
CA VAL A 233 -1.61 1.41 0.76
C VAL A 233 -0.86 2.51 0.02
N VAL A 234 -1.43 3.72 -0.07
CA VAL A 234 -0.73 4.86 -0.66
C VAL A 234 0.47 5.25 0.20
N THR A 235 0.32 5.28 1.52
CA THR A 235 1.44 5.54 2.45
C THR A 235 2.60 4.55 2.21
N ALA A 236 2.30 3.25 2.15
CA ALA A 236 3.29 2.20 1.93
C ALA A 236 3.98 2.34 0.57
N MET A 237 3.22 2.58 -0.50
CA MET A 237 3.80 2.72 -1.85
C MET A 237 4.59 4.02 -2.01
N VAL A 238 4.17 5.11 -1.37
CA VAL A 238 4.96 6.36 -1.34
C VAL A 238 6.31 6.11 -0.67
N TYR A 239 6.33 5.47 0.50
CA TYR A 239 7.63 5.16 1.15
C TYR A 239 8.47 4.13 0.40
N ALA A 240 7.86 3.25 -0.39
CA ALA A 240 8.59 2.26 -1.17
C ALA A 240 9.25 2.83 -2.43
N VAL A 241 8.59 3.76 -3.14
CA VAL A 241 9.05 4.19 -4.47
C VAL A 241 8.99 5.69 -4.76
N ALA A 242 8.66 6.57 -3.81
CA ALA A 242 8.67 8.01 -4.07
C ALA A 242 10.06 8.55 -4.42
N HIS A 243 11.13 8.00 -3.85
CA HIS A 243 12.51 8.33 -4.22
C HIS A 243 12.92 7.77 -5.59
N ILE A 244 12.11 6.88 -6.17
CA ILE A 244 12.27 6.40 -7.54
C ILE A 244 11.44 7.31 -8.43
N SER A 245 10.12 7.16 -8.46
CA SER A 245 9.28 7.80 -9.48
C SER A 245 8.72 9.17 -9.06
N GLY A 246 8.69 9.47 -7.77
CA GLY A 246 7.88 10.57 -7.23
C GLY A 246 6.47 10.13 -6.81
N ALA A 247 6.12 8.85 -7.04
CA ALA A 247 4.92 8.19 -6.51
C ALA A 247 3.60 8.94 -6.78
N HIS A 248 3.34 9.30 -8.04
CA HIS A 248 2.10 10.01 -8.37
C HIS A 248 0.89 9.08 -8.26
N PHE A 249 0.99 7.89 -8.85
CA PHE A 249 -0.01 6.82 -8.93
C PHE A 249 -1.40 7.24 -9.42
N ASN A 250 -1.51 8.45 -9.96
CA ASN A 250 -2.75 9.15 -10.21
C ASN A 250 -2.57 10.09 -11.41
N PRO A 251 -3.38 9.91 -12.46
CA PRO A 251 -3.32 10.76 -13.64
C PRO A 251 -3.57 12.25 -13.31
N ALA A 252 -4.48 12.55 -12.37
CA ALA A 252 -4.79 13.92 -11.98
C ALA A 252 -3.62 14.60 -11.23
N VAL A 253 -2.85 13.85 -10.43
CA VAL A 253 -1.61 14.34 -9.79
C VAL A 253 -0.57 14.65 -10.86
N THR A 254 -0.36 13.71 -11.79
CA THR A 254 0.61 13.87 -12.89
C THR A 254 0.28 15.08 -13.78
N ILE A 255 -0.99 15.25 -14.15
CA ILE A 255 -1.48 16.41 -14.90
C ILE A 255 -1.22 17.69 -14.11
N THR A 256 -1.52 17.71 -12.81
CA THR A 256 -1.35 18.90 -11.99
C THR A 256 0.12 19.29 -11.84
N PHE A 257 1.01 18.34 -11.56
CA PHE A 257 2.44 18.64 -11.51
C PHE A 257 2.99 19.10 -12.86
N THR A 258 2.50 18.54 -13.96
CA THR A 258 2.85 19.02 -15.31
C THR A 258 2.40 20.48 -15.51
N ALA A 259 1.16 20.81 -15.14
CA ALA A 259 0.61 22.16 -15.24
C ALA A 259 1.33 23.18 -14.34
N LEU A 260 1.85 22.74 -13.19
CA LEU A 260 2.65 23.56 -12.28
C LEU A 260 4.12 23.69 -12.72
N GLY A 261 4.55 23.03 -13.80
CA GLY A 261 5.94 23.00 -14.27
C GLY A 261 6.87 22.14 -13.41
N LYS A 262 6.31 21.23 -12.60
CA LYS A 262 7.03 20.30 -11.71
C LYS A 262 7.27 18.93 -12.33
N PHE A 263 6.65 18.62 -13.48
CA PHE A 263 6.83 17.37 -14.21
C PHE A 263 6.93 17.61 -15.73
N PRO A 264 7.81 16.91 -16.48
CA PRO A 264 7.98 17.15 -17.91
C PRO A 264 6.74 16.77 -18.73
N LEU A 265 6.24 17.71 -19.54
CA LEU A 265 5.06 17.50 -20.40
C LEU A 265 5.21 16.32 -21.37
N LYS A 266 6.44 16.07 -21.84
CA LYS A 266 6.72 14.96 -22.77
C LYS A 266 6.64 13.58 -22.12
N GLU A 267 6.88 13.49 -20.81
CA GLU A 267 6.88 12.23 -20.06
C GLU A 267 5.48 11.91 -19.51
N ALA A 268 4.67 12.94 -19.26
CA ALA A 268 3.34 12.81 -18.65
C ALA A 268 2.43 11.77 -19.33
N PRO A 269 2.36 11.65 -20.67
CA PRO A 269 1.49 10.66 -21.31
C PRO A 269 1.87 9.21 -20.99
N LEU A 270 3.17 8.88 -21.02
CA LEU A 270 3.64 7.53 -20.70
C LEU A 270 3.46 7.22 -19.21
N TYR A 271 3.63 8.23 -18.36
CA TYR A 271 3.42 8.15 -16.93
C TYR A 271 1.95 7.87 -16.56
N ILE A 272 1.02 8.54 -17.24
CA ILE A 272 -0.42 8.28 -17.09
C ILE A 272 -0.76 6.88 -17.62
N LEU A 273 -0.16 6.48 -18.74
CA LEU A 273 -0.38 5.15 -19.30
C LEU A 273 0.09 4.04 -18.36
N SER A 274 1.26 4.19 -17.71
CA SER A 274 1.76 3.20 -16.75
C SER A 274 0.83 3.07 -15.54
N GLN A 275 0.29 4.17 -15.03
CA GLN A 275 -0.72 4.17 -13.95
C GLN A 275 -2.00 3.45 -14.38
N LEU A 276 -2.51 3.72 -15.60
CA LEU A 276 -3.70 3.05 -16.12
C LEU A 276 -3.47 1.55 -16.31
N VAL A 277 -2.30 1.15 -16.83
CA VAL A 277 -1.91 -0.26 -16.94
C VAL A 277 -1.88 -0.90 -15.55
N GLY A 278 -1.21 -0.29 -14.57
CA GLY A 278 -1.22 -0.77 -13.19
C GLY A 278 -2.64 -0.94 -12.64
N ALA A 279 -3.52 0.04 -12.87
CA ALA A 279 -4.89 -0.01 -12.39
C ALA A 279 -5.74 -1.12 -13.03
N ILE A 280 -5.60 -1.32 -14.34
CA ILE A 280 -6.28 -2.38 -15.09
C ILE A 280 -5.78 -3.76 -14.63
N PHE A 281 -4.47 -3.94 -14.49
CA PHE A 281 -3.89 -5.21 -14.02
C PHE A 281 -4.32 -5.51 -12.58
N GLY A 282 -4.26 -4.54 -11.66
CA GLY A 282 -4.66 -4.75 -10.26
C GLY A 282 -6.14 -5.13 -10.15
N SER A 283 -7.00 -4.44 -10.90
CA SER A 283 -8.44 -4.74 -10.99
C SER A 283 -8.71 -6.10 -11.65
N GLY A 284 -8.00 -6.42 -12.74
CA GLY A 284 -8.16 -7.66 -13.49
C GLY A 284 -7.76 -8.88 -12.69
N VAL A 285 -6.65 -8.81 -11.95
CA VAL A 285 -6.21 -9.88 -11.06
C VAL A 285 -7.25 -10.12 -9.96
N LEU A 286 -7.82 -9.07 -9.36
CA LEU A 286 -8.92 -9.22 -8.40
C LEU A 286 -10.14 -9.91 -9.02
N TYR A 287 -10.54 -9.50 -10.23
CA TYR A 287 -11.68 -10.11 -10.93
C TYR A 287 -11.47 -11.61 -11.16
N LEU A 288 -10.29 -12.00 -11.66
CA LEU A 288 -9.95 -13.40 -11.91
C LEU A 288 -9.87 -14.23 -10.62
N LEU A 289 -9.36 -13.64 -9.53
CA LEU A 289 -9.20 -14.34 -8.26
C LEU A 289 -10.50 -14.52 -7.49
N LEU A 290 -11.39 -13.52 -7.54
CA LEU A 290 -12.56 -13.47 -6.66
C LEU A 290 -13.86 -13.78 -7.40
N ASN A 291 -13.86 -13.72 -8.74
CA ASN A 291 -15.02 -13.90 -9.59
C ASN A 291 -16.27 -13.16 -9.07
N PRO A 292 -16.19 -11.83 -8.86
CA PRO A 292 -17.25 -11.07 -8.22
C PRO A 292 -18.51 -11.01 -9.10
N LYS A 293 -19.67 -11.03 -8.44
CA LYS A 293 -20.96 -10.78 -9.10
C LYS A 293 -21.05 -9.34 -9.60
N PRO A 294 -21.91 -9.03 -10.59
CA PRO A 294 -22.09 -7.66 -11.09
C PRO A 294 -22.40 -6.62 -10.00
N GLU A 295 -23.23 -6.99 -9.02
CA GLU A 295 -23.58 -6.20 -7.85
C GLU A 295 -22.42 -5.99 -6.85
N GLN A 296 -21.35 -6.78 -6.96
CA GLN A 296 -20.12 -6.64 -6.15
C GLN A 296 -19.08 -5.75 -6.86
N PHE A 297 -19.57 -4.67 -7.49
CA PHE A 297 -18.72 -3.73 -8.22
C PHE A 297 -17.79 -2.98 -7.25
N TYR A 298 -16.48 -3.19 -7.41
CA TYR A 298 -15.44 -2.58 -6.57
C TYR A 298 -14.87 -1.26 -7.13
N GLY A 299 -15.40 -0.79 -8.26
CA GLY A 299 -15.09 0.53 -8.81
C GLY A 299 -15.85 1.66 -8.12
N THR A 300 -15.81 2.85 -8.72
CA THR A 300 -16.48 4.03 -8.16
C THR A 300 -17.77 4.32 -8.92
N ILE A 301 -18.88 4.45 -8.18
CA ILE A 301 -20.18 4.89 -8.70
C ILE A 301 -20.81 5.90 -7.75
N PRO A 302 -21.66 6.82 -8.25
CA PRO A 302 -22.38 7.75 -7.39
C PRO A 302 -23.34 6.98 -6.49
N VAL A 303 -23.24 7.21 -5.18
CA VAL A 303 -24.22 6.71 -4.19
C VAL A 303 -25.35 7.74 -4.05
N GLY A 304 -24.97 9.03 -3.97
CA GLY A 304 -25.88 10.17 -4.07
C GLY A 304 -26.13 10.58 -5.52
N SER A 305 -26.53 11.85 -5.72
CA SER A 305 -26.71 12.37 -7.08
C SER A 305 -25.37 12.48 -7.82
N VAL A 306 -25.41 12.37 -9.15
CA VAL A 306 -24.20 12.48 -10.00
C VAL A 306 -23.51 13.83 -9.78
N ILE A 307 -24.29 14.92 -9.70
CA ILE A 307 -23.75 16.27 -9.49
C ILE A 307 -23.18 16.41 -8.08
N GLN A 308 -23.85 15.90 -7.06
CA GLN A 308 -23.34 15.91 -5.69
C GLN A 308 -22.01 15.14 -5.60
N SER A 309 -21.93 13.98 -6.26
CA SER A 309 -20.69 13.18 -6.31
C SER A 309 -19.58 13.91 -7.05
N PHE A 310 -19.89 14.55 -8.19
CA PHE A 310 -18.93 15.33 -8.96
C PHE A 310 -18.35 16.50 -8.16
N VAL A 311 -19.21 17.29 -7.48
CA VAL A 311 -18.77 18.40 -6.63
C VAL A 311 -17.91 17.88 -5.47
N LEU A 312 -18.31 16.77 -4.86
CA LEU A 312 -17.56 16.20 -3.75
C LEU A 312 -16.19 15.68 -4.19
N GLU A 313 -16.08 15.03 -5.36
CA GLU A 313 -14.82 14.61 -5.98
C GLU A 313 -13.88 15.78 -6.23
N ILE A 314 -14.39 16.95 -6.65
CA ILE A 314 -13.58 18.17 -6.79
C ILE A 314 -13.00 18.58 -5.41
N ILE A 315 -13.82 18.61 -4.37
CA ILE A 315 -13.42 19.07 -3.03
C ILE A 315 -12.37 18.16 -2.41
N ILE A 316 -12.59 16.84 -2.42
CA ILE A 316 -11.64 15.90 -1.81
C ILE A 316 -10.33 15.81 -2.61
N SER A 317 -10.40 15.95 -3.94
CA SER A 317 -9.20 15.96 -4.78
C SER A 317 -8.40 17.26 -4.64
N PHE A 318 -9.09 18.38 -4.44
CA PHE A 318 -8.47 19.64 -4.03
C PHE A 318 -7.69 19.47 -2.73
N LEU A 319 -8.32 18.91 -1.70
CA LEU A 319 -7.68 18.70 -0.40
C LEU A 319 -6.45 17.79 -0.54
N LEU A 320 -6.59 16.67 -1.26
CA LEU A 320 -5.50 15.74 -1.50
C LEU A 320 -4.32 16.41 -2.20
N MET A 321 -4.56 17.15 -3.29
CA MET A 321 -3.46 17.81 -4.02
C MET A 321 -2.84 18.98 -3.25
N PHE A 322 -3.64 19.69 -2.44
CA PHE A 322 -3.12 20.71 -1.54
C PHE A 322 -2.15 20.11 -0.52
N VAL A 323 -2.52 18.99 0.11
CA VAL A 323 -1.64 18.26 1.03
C VAL A 323 -0.39 17.71 0.31
N ILE A 324 -0.55 17.09 -0.87
CA ILE A 324 0.60 16.63 -1.68
C ILE A 324 1.57 17.79 -1.96
N SER A 325 1.03 18.96 -2.35
CA SER A 325 1.83 20.13 -2.68
C SER A 325 2.63 20.64 -1.48
N GLY A 326 2.06 20.60 -0.28
CA GLY A 326 2.73 21.04 0.95
C GLY A 326 3.59 20.01 1.65
N ALA A 327 3.30 18.72 1.48
CA ALA A 327 4.03 17.63 2.11
C ALA A 327 5.24 17.17 1.30
N PHE A 328 5.18 17.28 -0.04
CA PHE A 328 6.22 16.77 -0.94
C PHE A 328 6.83 17.83 -1.85
N ALA A 329 6.02 18.80 -2.28
CA ALA A 329 6.44 19.72 -3.34
C ALA A 329 6.93 21.08 -2.81
N ASP A 330 6.99 21.27 -1.48
CA ASP A 330 7.61 22.40 -0.80
C ASP A 330 8.89 21.94 -0.07
N THR A 331 9.99 22.69 -0.26
CA THR A 331 11.29 22.44 0.37
C THR A 331 11.27 22.67 1.89
N ARG A 332 10.23 23.33 2.41
CA ARG A 332 10.00 23.55 3.84
C ARG A 332 9.25 22.40 4.52
N ALA A 333 8.78 21.41 3.75
CA ALA A 333 8.01 20.30 4.27
C ALA A 333 8.86 19.39 5.18
N ILE A 334 8.23 18.81 6.20
CA ILE A 334 8.80 17.66 6.93
C ILE A 334 8.65 16.44 6.01
N GLY A 335 9.54 16.33 5.03
CA GLY A 335 9.43 15.39 3.91
C GLY A 335 9.28 13.92 4.35
N GLU A 336 9.84 13.58 5.50
CA GLU A 336 9.75 12.23 6.08
C GLU A 336 8.30 11.84 6.41
N LEU A 337 7.49 12.75 6.95
CA LEU A 337 6.09 12.48 7.30
C LEU A 337 5.12 12.62 6.12
N GLY A 338 5.62 12.99 4.93
CA GLY A 338 4.78 13.32 3.79
C GLY A 338 3.90 12.15 3.34
N GLY A 339 4.42 10.92 3.38
CA GLY A 339 3.65 9.72 3.03
C GLY A 339 2.46 9.51 3.95
N ILE A 340 2.64 9.69 5.27
CA ILE A 340 1.56 9.60 6.26
C ILE A 340 0.52 10.69 6.02
N ALA A 341 0.93 11.93 5.76
CA ALA A 341 0.00 13.04 5.53
C ALA A 341 -0.89 12.79 4.30
N ILE A 342 -0.31 12.29 3.20
CA ILE A 342 -1.04 11.93 1.99
C ILE A 342 -2.03 10.79 2.28
N GLY A 343 -1.56 9.71 2.90
CA GLY A 343 -2.41 8.55 3.21
C GLY A 343 -3.53 8.88 4.19
N ALA A 344 -3.27 9.67 5.23
CA ALA A 344 -4.28 10.13 6.17
C ALA A 344 -5.34 11.00 5.47
N THR A 345 -4.93 11.85 4.54
CA THR A 345 -5.85 12.67 3.73
C THR A 345 -6.77 11.81 2.88
N ILE A 346 -6.25 10.75 2.26
CA ILE A 346 -7.05 9.78 1.50
C ILE A 346 -8.03 9.06 2.43
N LEU A 347 -7.57 8.55 3.57
CA LEU A 347 -8.42 7.88 4.56
C LEU A 347 -9.58 8.78 5.00
N LEU A 348 -9.29 10.02 5.41
CA LEU A 348 -10.30 10.99 5.84
C LEU A 348 -11.27 11.34 4.71
N SER A 349 -10.75 11.55 3.50
CA SER A 349 -11.57 11.80 2.32
C SER A 349 -12.49 10.63 2.01
N CYS A 350 -12.00 9.40 2.13
CA CYS A 350 -12.81 8.20 1.98
C CYS A 350 -13.90 8.11 3.06
N LEU A 351 -13.59 8.38 4.33
CA LEU A 351 -14.57 8.38 5.42
C LEU A 351 -15.69 9.39 5.18
N THR A 352 -15.36 10.58 4.70
CA THR A 352 -16.33 11.65 4.47
C THR A 352 -17.11 11.46 3.16
N ALA A 353 -16.42 11.17 2.06
CA ALA A 353 -17.00 11.19 0.73
C ALA A 353 -17.40 9.82 0.18
N GLY A 354 -16.93 8.73 0.79
CA GLY A 354 -17.26 7.35 0.42
C GLY A 354 -18.76 7.09 0.35
N PRO A 355 -19.57 7.48 1.36
CA PRO A 355 -21.01 7.22 1.37
C PRO A 355 -21.82 8.03 0.35
N ILE A 356 -21.19 8.99 -0.36
CA ILE A 356 -21.86 9.88 -1.32
C ILE A 356 -21.34 9.63 -2.73
N SER A 357 -20.01 9.67 -2.90
CA SER A 357 -19.34 9.61 -4.20
C SER A 357 -18.58 8.30 -4.44
N GLY A 358 -18.32 7.51 -3.40
CA GLY A 358 -17.37 6.38 -3.47
C GLY A 358 -15.90 6.79 -3.36
N ALA A 359 -15.60 8.09 -3.22
CA ALA A 359 -14.29 8.70 -2.97
C ALA A 359 -13.18 8.17 -3.89
N SER A 360 -13.21 8.59 -5.15
CA SER A 360 -12.21 8.22 -6.14
C SER A 360 -10.90 8.96 -5.98
N MET A 361 -10.95 10.30 -6.07
CA MET A 361 -9.78 11.19 -6.15
C MET A 361 -8.78 10.88 -7.28
N ASN A 362 -9.03 9.86 -8.10
CA ASN A 362 -8.02 9.30 -8.99
C ASN A 362 -8.68 8.68 -10.23
N PRO A 363 -8.47 9.25 -11.44
CA PRO A 363 -9.01 8.69 -12.67
C PRO A 363 -8.63 7.22 -12.89
N ALA A 364 -7.39 6.81 -12.57
CA ALA A 364 -6.96 5.41 -12.71
C ALA A 364 -7.76 4.48 -11.78
N ARG A 365 -8.09 4.94 -10.56
CA ARG A 365 -8.91 4.19 -9.61
C ARG A 365 -10.33 3.94 -10.10
N SER A 366 -10.87 4.85 -10.90
CA SER A 366 -12.20 4.67 -11.49
C SER A 366 -12.16 3.92 -12.82
N ILE A 367 -11.17 4.18 -13.67
CA ILE A 367 -11.07 3.59 -15.01
C ILE A 367 -10.75 2.09 -14.95
N GLY A 368 -9.81 1.64 -14.13
CA GLY A 368 -9.39 0.23 -14.07
C GLY A 368 -10.55 -0.73 -13.81
N PRO A 369 -11.29 -0.59 -12.69
CA PRO A 369 -12.46 -1.41 -12.39
C PRO A 369 -13.61 -1.26 -13.41
N ALA A 370 -13.81 -0.05 -13.95
CA ALA A 370 -14.85 0.20 -14.94
C ALA A 370 -14.63 -0.59 -16.23
N ILE A 371 -13.38 -0.68 -16.70
CA ILE A 371 -12.99 -1.48 -17.87
C ILE A 371 -13.20 -2.97 -17.59
N ILE A 372 -12.68 -3.46 -16.45
CA ILE A 372 -12.70 -4.89 -16.11
C ILE A 372 -14.12 -5.42 -15.88
N MET A 373 -14.98 -4.66 -15.20
CA MET A 373 -16.35 -5.08 -14.89
C MET A 373 -17.41 -4.49 -15.83
N HIS A 374 -16.99 -3.82 -16.91
CA HIS A 374 -17.87 -3.21 -17.92
C HIS A 374 -18.95 -2.28 -17.35
N ASN A 375 -18.62 -1.49 -16.33
CA ASN A 375 -19.54 -0.55 -15.70
C ASN A 375 -18.97 0.88 -15.74
N TYR A 376 -19.55 1.71 -16.60
CA TYR A 376 -19.07 3.07 -16.89
C TYR A 376 -19.97 4.18 -16.30
N LYS A 377 -20.88 3.82 -15.38
CA LYS A 377 -21.88 4.74 -14.83
C LYS A 377 -21.20 5.98 -14.23
N ALA A 378 -21.49 7.15 -14.83
CA ALA A 378 -20.95 8.46 -14.43
C ALA A 378 -19.42 8.54 -14.36
N LEU A 379 -18.69 7.70 -15.11
CA LEU A 379 -17.21 7.67 -15.10
C LEU A 379 -16.58 9.05 -15.38
N TRP A 380 -17.21 9.86 -16.22
CA TRP A 380 -16.77 11.23 -16.52
C TRP A 380 -16.58 12.08 -15.25
N ALA A 381 -17.45 11.94 -14.25
CA ALA A 381 -17.38 12.71 -13.02
C ALA A 381 -16.10 12.40 -12.23
N TYR A 382 -15.65 11.15 -12.28
CA TYR A 382 -14.43 10.69 -11.63
C TYR A 382 -13.16 10.88 -12.45
N ILE A 383 -13.29 11.38 -13.68
CA ILE A 383 -12.14 11.82 -14.48
C ILE A 383 -11.98 13.33 -14.31
N PHE A 384 -13.04 14.08 -14.62
CA PHE A 384 -13.00 15.55 -14.59
C PHE A 384 -12.98 16.10 -13.18
N GLY A 385 -13.73 15.52 -12.24
CA GLY A 385 -13.80 16.00 -10.86
C GLY A 385 -12.42 16.02 -10.19
N PRO A 386 -11.68 14.89 -10.20
CA PRO A 386 -10.31 14.86 -9.69
C PRO A 386 -9.36 15.81 -10.42
N VAL A 387 -9.38 15.88 -11.75
CA VAL A 387 -8.49 16.79 -12.49
C VAL A 387 -8.74 18.26 -12.11
N ILE A 388 -10.00 18.69 -12.07
CA ILE A 388 -10.37 20.06 -11.68
C ILE A 388 -9.96 20.34 -10.22
N GLY A 389 -10.29 19.43 -9.31
CA GLY A 389 -9.96 19.56 -7.89
C GLY A 389 -8.46 19.66 -7.66
N MET A 390 -7.68 18.76 -8.25
CA MET A 390 -6.23 18.74 -8.08
C MET A 390 -5.55 19.97 -8.67
N LEU A 391 -5.95 20.40 -9.88
CA LEU A 391 -5.45 21.66 -10.45
C LEU A 391 -5.72 22.82 -9.50
N ALA A 392 -6.95 22.98 -9.03
CA ALA A 392 -7.31 24.02 -8.07
C ALA A 392 -6.47 23.93 -6.78
N GLY A 393 -6.32 22.73 -6.19
CA GLY A 393 -5.54 22.53 -4.96
C GLY A 393 -4.07 22.87 -5.12
N GLY A 394 -3.45 22.43 -6.22
CA GLY A 394 -2.05 22.70 -6.53
C GLY A 394 -1.78 24.19 -6.80
N PHE A 395 -2.66 24.87 -7.57
CA PHE A 395 -2.54 26.30 -7.81
C PHE A 395 -2.81 27.13 -6.54
N THR A 396 -3.79 26.76 -5.72
CA THR A 396 -4.03 27.42 -4.43
C THR A 396 -2.82 27.30 -3.51
N TYR A 397 -2.21 26.12 -3.42
CA TYR A 397 -0.97 25.94 -2.64
C TYR A 397 0.17 26.83 -3.20
N LYS A 398 0.31 26.90 -4.52
CA LYS A 398 1.29 27.78 -5.17
C LYS A 398 1.05 29.25 -4.80
N LEU A 399 -0.19 29.73 -4.80
CA LEU A 399 -0.54 31.11 -4.45
C LEU A 399 -0.17 31.47 -3.00
N ILE A 400 -0.49 30.60 -2.03
CA ILE A 400 -0.13 30.87 -0.62
C ILE A 400 1.38 30.84 -0.40
N LYS A 401 2.12 29.99 -1.14
CA LYS A 401 3.58 29.90 -1.04
C LYS A 401 4.27 31.21 -1.47
N PHE A 402 3.75 31.89 -2.49
CA PHE A 402 4.31 33.17 -2.95
C PHE A 402 4.16 34.33 -1.96
N SER A 403 3.34 34.19 -0.91
CA SER A 403 3.14 35.24 0.09
C SER A 403 4.35 35.43 1.02
N ASP A 404 5.34 34.52 1.02
CA ASP A 404 6.56 34.64 1.82
C ASP A 404 7.80 34.95 0.94
N ASN A 405 8.14 36.24 0.85
CA ASN A 405 9.44 36.84 0.45
C ASN A 405 9.94 36.77 -1.02
N PRO A 406 9.78 37.87 -1.79
CA PRO A 406 10.64 38.22 -2.93
C PRO A 406 12.07 38.66 -2.54
N SER A 407 12.34 38.84 -1.25
CA SER A 407 13.50 39.58 -0.72
C SER A 407 14.71 38.73 -0.32
N GLN A 408 14.61 37.39 -0.34
CA GLN A 408 15.75 36.50 -0.03
C GLN A 408 16.56 36.06 -1.27
N ASP A 409 16.01 36.16 -2.48
CA ASP A 409 16.75 35.83 -3.70
C ASP A 409 17.71 36.95 -4.16
N VAL A 410 17.48 38.20 -3.72
CA VAL A 410 18.35 39.34 -4.04
C VAL A 410 19.62 39.36 -3.18
N THR A 411 19.61 38.77 -1.98
CA THR A 411 20.76 38.81 -1.07
C THR A 411 21.83 37.76 -1.36
N LYS A 412 21.54 36.72 -2.16
CA LYS A 412 22.57 35.77 -2.63
C LYS A 412 23.42 36.30 -3.79
N ASN A 413 22.93 37.29 -4.55
CA ASN A 413 23.71 37.91 -5.63
C ASN A 413 24.54 39.13 -5.19
N SER A 414 24.33 39.65 -3.97
CA SER A 414 25.12 40.78 -3.45
C SER A 414 26.38 40.38 -2.68
N THR A 415 26.57 39.09 -2.38
CA THR A 415 27.79 38.60 -1.70
C THR A 415 28.97 38.37 -2.65
N PHE A 416 28.76 38.45 -3.96
CA PHE A 416 29.82 38.29 -4.98
C PHE A 416 30.68 39.55 -5.21
N LEU A 417 30.30 40.71 -4.64
CA LEU A 417 31.01 41.99 -4.81
C LEU A 417 31.80 42.47 -3.57
N LYS A 418 32.06 41.58 -2.59
CA LYS A 418 32.88 41.93 -1.41
C LYS A 418 34.33 41.40 -1.42
N ASN A 419 34.79 40.82 -2.54
CA ASN A 419 36.17 40.37 -2.71
C ASN A 419 36.82 40.98 -3.98
N ILE A 420 36.84 42.31 -4.06
CA ILE A 420 37.82 43.06 -4.87
C ILE A 420 38.55 44.01 -3.94
#